data_AF-A0A952X4J0-F1
#
_entry.id   AF-A0A952X4J0-F1
#
_cell.length_a   1.000
_cell.length_b   1.000
_cell.length_c   1.000
_cell.angle_alpha   90.00
_cell.angle_beta   90.00
_cell.angle_gamma   90.00
#
_symmetry.space_group_name_H-M   'P 1'
#
loop_
_entity.id
_entity.type
_entity.pdbx_description
1 polymer ?
#
loop_
_entity_poly.entity_id
_entity_poly.type
_entity_poly.pdbx_seq_one_letter_code
_entity_poly.pdbx_strand_id
1 'polypeptide(L)'
;MHARQSVQAAAGHVSIDGHETQLRISGDGVFLRTPETRVAISGDGVVVSRVGESWPVVAALPDQHQHAYQGRESLAVGPLIAICVVLLLLLQWSRKAVVVAILIGVALVGIYRLRQGQALAHHRARVIHTQQIEEQVRADALHREAIQVRDWRSLEKPLPVAAPGSLPSPPAPPLAEAVSTAAESVAPAQPAEDSATDGDWRIVDAEPAESGTERILTADQLPAWVAEAIRGDELRMDQPATISSGRFATIKEAEDRLWSEVRTRAEQLFVERQPEAAGWLAPPELLERTTLVLDRCVERTELVVGTFSEPMYQVHWRVVLPERLSETLASAWRPAVSNERLKTSGAVLGGATIAFGLMNLLLRGLTSARLRSWSRRKTAGTAVAAAALIGLGLWMV
;
A
#
# COMPACT_ATOMS: atom_id res chain seq x y z
N MET A 1 17.11 16.22 47.10
CA MET A 1 17.85 15.04 46.63
C MET A 1 16.85 14.10 45.97
N HIS A 2 16.75 14.10 44.63
CA HIS A 2 15.84 13.19 43.91
C HIS A 2 16.59 11.92 43.52
N ALA A 3 16.20 10.80 44.13
CA ALA A 3 16.68 9.50 43.72
C ALA A 3 16.05 9.14 42.36
N ARG A 4 16.87 9.01 41.32
CA ARG A 4 16.51 8.28 40.10
C ARG A 4 16.55 6.79 40.46
N GLN A 5 15.39 6.19 40.74
CA GLN A 5 15.27 4.74 40.71
C GLN A 5 15.05 4.30 39.26
N SER A 6 16.05 3.66 38.67
CA SER A 6 15.87 2.86 37.46
C SER A 6 15.23 1.53 37.87
N VAL A 7 13.95 1.36 37.59
CA VAL A 7 13.28 0.06 37.74
C VAL A 7 13.68 -0.79 36.53
N GLN A 8 14.58 -1.75 36.72
CA GLN A 8 14.80 -2.84 35.77
C GLN A 8 13.64 -3.83 35.92
N ALA A 9 12.61 -3.68 35.09
CA ALA A 9 11.52 -4.63 35.00
C ALA A 9 11.96 -5.79 34.07
N ALA A 10 12.45 -6.87 34.66
CA ALA A 10 12.48 -8.16 33.98
C ALA A 10 11.04 -8.68 33.93
N ALA A 11 10.49 -8.85 32.72
CA ALA A 11 9.23 -9.52 32.40
C ALA A 11 8.13 -9.42 33.50
N GLY A 12 7.45 -8.28 33.59
CA GLY A 12 6.44 -8.06 34.62
C GLY A 12 5.32 -7.15 34.16
N HIS A 13 4.08 -7.58 34.42
CA HIS A 13 2.93 -6.68 34.45
C HIS A 13 3.16 -5.60 35.49
N VAL A 14 2.93 -4.33 35.14
CA VAL A 14 3.02 -3.21 36.06
C VAL A 14 1.60 -2.71 36.36
N SER A 15 1.15 -2.89 37.60
CA SER A 15 -0.07 -2.27 38.12
C SER A 15 0.34 -1.08 38.98
N ILE A 16 -0.33 0.06 38.81
CA ILE A 16 -0.09 1.28 39.60
C ILE A 16 -1.42 1.71 40.21
N ASP A 17 -1.51 1.69 41.54
CA ASP A 17 -2.69 2.12 42.29
C ASP A 17 -2.52 3.57 42.77
N GLY A 18 -3.49 4.46 42.47
CA GLY A 18 -3.49 5.84 42.98
C GLY A 18 -4.56 6.75 42.37
N HIS A 19 -5.15 7.62 43.20
CA HIS A 19 -6.39 8.36 42.91
C HIS A 19 -6.29 9.55 41.93
N GLU A 20 -5.11 9.94 41.43
CA GLU A 20 -4.97 11.04 40.47
C GLU A 20 -3.81 10.77 39.49
N THR A 21 -4.06 9.97 38.45
CA THR A 21 -3.03 9.69 37.43
C THR A 21 -3.40 10.34 36.10
N GLN A 22 -2.55 11.25 35.61
CA GLN A 22 -2.66 11.76 34.25
C GLN A 22 -1.87 10.84 33.30
N LEU A 23 -2.58 10.22 32.36
CA LEU A 23 -2.00 9.40 31.29
C LEU A 23 -1.81 10.25 30.03
N ARG A 24 -0.59 10.26 29.48
CA ARG A 24 -0.30 10.85 28.17
C ARG A 24 0.42 9.83 27.31
N ILE A 25 -0.18 9.51 26.15
CA ILE A 25 0.42 8.63 25.14
C ILE A 25 1.04 9.51 24.06
N SER A 26 2.31 9.26 23.73
CA SER A 26 3.05 9.93 22.64
C SER A 26 3.66 8.85 21.74
N GLY A 27 4.06 9.22 20.52
CA GLY A 27 4.78 8.32 19.61
C GLY A 27 6.07 7.73 20.21
N ASP A 28 6.63 8.39 21.23
CA ASP A 28 7.85 7.96 21.92
C ASP A 28 7.60 7.11 23.18
N GLY A 29 6.34 6.82 23.54
CA GLY A 29 5.99 5.98 24.68
C GLY A 29 4.80 6.46 25.53
N VAL A 30 4.62 5.80 26.66
CA VAL A 30 3.52 6.04 27.61
C VAL A 30 4.06 6.78 28.84
N PHE A 31 3.46 7.93 29.14
CA PHE A 31 3.83 8.78 30.27
C PHE A 31 2.70 8.79 31.29
N LEU A 32 3.02 8.43 32.52
CA LEU A 32 2.12 8.41 33.67
C LEU A 32 2.61 9.44 34.68
N ARG A 33 1.73 10.35 35.08
CA ARG A 33 2.01 11.35 36.11
C ARG A 33 1.05 11.16 37.26
N THR A 34 1.58 10.75 38.41
CA THR A 34 0.89 10.74 39.70
C THR A 34 1.28 12.02 40.48
N PRO A 35 0.64 12.33 41.62
CA PRO A 35 1.03 13.49 42.45
C PRO A 35 2.45 13.35 43.01
N GLU A 36 2.89 12.11 43.23
CA GLU A 36 4.16 11.80 43.90
C GLU A 36 5.29 11.43 42.92
N THR A 37 4.97 10.95 41.72
CA THR A 37 5.96 10.40 40.79
C THR A 37 5.62 10.62 39.32
N ARG A 38 6.66 10.57 38.48
CA ARG A 38 6.53 10.53 37.02
C ARG A 38 7.15 9.25 36.52
N VAL A 39 6.36 8.43 35.84
CA VAL A 39 6.80 7.17 35.24
C VAL A 39 6.73 7.34 33.72
N ALA A 40 7.84 7.06 33.04
CA ALA A 40 7.91 7.03 31.59
C ALA A 40 8.25 5.60 31.17
N ILE A 41 7.39 4.99 30.35
CA ILE A 41 7.60 3.68 29.76
C ILE A 41 7.82 3.90 28.27
N SER A 42 9.06 3.75 27.82
CA SER A 42 9.45 3.87 26.41
C SER A 42 9.99 2.54 25.90
N GLY A 43 9.45 2.06 24.79
CA GLY A 43 9.89 0.85 24.10
C GLY A 43 8.96 0.51 22.95
N ASP A 44 9.50 -0.08 21.90
CA ASP A 44 8.69 -0.63 20.81
C ASP A 44 7.80 -1.74 21.37
N GLY A 45 6.49 -1.69 21.10
CA GLY A 45 5.54 -2.74 21.52
C GLY A 45 4.83 -2.53 22.86
N VAL A 46 4.82 -1.31 23.43
CA VAL A 46 3.96 -1.00 24.60
C VAL A 46 2.50 -0.93 24.15
N VAL A 47 1.69 -1.89 24.59
CA VAL A 47 0.24 -1.93 24.32
C VAL A 47 -0.54 -1.67 25.61
N VAL A 48 -1.38 -0.62 25.60
CA VAL A 48 -2.34 -0.36 26.68
C VAL A 48 -3.59 -1.18 26.38
N SER A 49 -3.82 -2.27 27.12
CA SER A 49 -4.81 -3.28 26.74
C SER A 49 -6.20 -3.06 27.36
N ARG A 50 -6.32 -2.22 28.41
CA ARG A 50 -7.62 -1.88 29.01
C ARG A 50 -7.57 -0.50 29.66
N VAL A 51 -8.62 0.30 29.48
CA VAL A 51 -8.92 1.50 30.27
C VAL A 51 -10.38 1.37 30.69
N GLY A 52 -10.65 0.80 31.87
CA GLY A 52 -12.01 0.67 32.41
C GLY A 52 -12.32 1.74 33.45
N GLU A 53 -13.59 1.82 33.90
CA GLU A 53 -13.98 2.57 35.11
C GLU A 53 -13.28 2.06 36.37
N SER A 54 -12.67 0.86 36.30
CA SER A 54 -11.64 0.37 37.20
C SER A 54 -10.33 0.12 36.44
N TRP A 55 -9.54 1.20 36.33
CA TRP A 55 -8.08 1.31 36.14
C TRP A 55 -7.43 0.69 34.88
N PRO A 56 -6.36 1.32 34.32
CA PRO A 56 -5.68 0.79 33.14
C PRO A 56 -4.65 -0.30 33.47
N VAL A 57 -4.65 -1.37 32.67
CA VAL A 57 -3.64 -2.44 32.75
C VAL A 57 -2.69 -2.31 31.55
N VAL A 58 -1.39 -2.20 31.82
CA VAL A 58 -0.35 -2.17 30.78
C VAL A 58 0.30 -3.56 30.73
N ALA A 59 0.30 -4.16 29.53
CA ALA A 59 0.94 -5.44 29.26
C ALA A 59 2.14 -5.23 28.34
N ALA A 60 3.31 -5.70 28.76
CA ALA A 60 4.45 -5.86 27.87
C ALA A 60 4.37 -7.26 27.24
N LEU A 61 4.35 -7.36 25.91
CA LEU A 61 4.37 -8.65 25.22
C LEU A 61 5.71 -9.38 25.46
N PRO A 62 5.71 -10.72 25.59
CA PRO A 62 6.94 -11.49 25.74
C PRO A 62 7.70 -11.53 24.41
N ASP A 63 8.91 -10.99 24.45
CA ASP A 63 9.84 -10.89 23.34
C ASP A 63 10.60 -12.23 23.19
N GLN A 64 10.03 -13.18 22.45
CA GLN A 64 10.63 -14.50 22.23
C GLN A 64 11.53 -14.54 20.98
N HIS A 65 12.38 -13.54 20.78
CA HIS A 65 13.57 -13.60 19.92
C HIS A 65 14.62 -12.57 20.35
N GLN A 66 15.12 -12.69 21.59
CA GLN A 66 16.35 -12.00 21.99
C GLN A 66 17.58 -12.68 21.40
N HIS A 67 17.93 -12.33 20.16
CA HIS A 67 19.34 -12.31 19.80
C HIS A 67 19.99 -11.12 20.49
N ALA A 68 20.99 -11.42 21.32
CA ALA A 68 21.80 -10.47 22.05
C ALA A 68 22.23 -9.27 21.19
N TYR A 69 21.59 -8.12 21.40
CA TYR A 69 22.12 -6.82 21.03
C TYR A 69 23.16 -6.40 22.09
N GLN A 70 24.33 -7.04 22.05
CA GLN A 70 25.54 -6.43 22.57
C GLN A 70 25.87 -5.20 21.71
N GLY A 71 26.29 -4.12 22.37
CA GLY A 71 26.40 -2.77 21.84
C GLY A 71 26.96 -2.70 20.42
N ARG A 72 26.10 -2.29 19.48
CA ARG A 72 26.49 -1.98 18.11
C ARG A 72 27.05 -0.57 18.07
N GLU A 73 28.36 -0.53 18.25
CA GLU A 73 29.33 0.40 17.70
C GLU A 73 28.74 1.57 16.90
N SER A 74 29.02 2.77 17.41
CA SER A 74 29.14 4.00 16.64
C SER A 74 29.71 3.70 15.25
N LEU A 75 28.82 3.67 14.25
CA LEU A 75 29.16 3.52 12.83
C LEU A 75 30.25 4.53 12.50
N ALA A 76 31.47 3.99 12.40
CA ALA A 76 32.69 4.73 12.36
C ALA A 76 32.72 5.59 11.09
N VAL A 77 32.62 6.90 11.28
CA VAL A 77 32.99 7.91 10.28
C VAL A 77 34.51 7.86 10.03
N GLY A 78 35.28 7.30 10.98
CA GLY A 78 36.74 7.11 10.94
C GLY A 78 37.29 6.40 9.70
N PRO A 79 36.82 5.20 9.32
CA PRO A 79 37.33 4.49 8.14
C PRO A 79 37.02 5.21 6.82
N LEU A 80 35.87 5.90 6.70
CA LEU A 80 35.56 6.67 5.49
C LEU A 80 36.47 7.88 5.33
N ILE A 81 36.77 8.59 6.42
CA ILE A 81 37.72 9.70 6.41
C ILE A 81 39.13 9.19 6.11
N ALA A 82 39.55 8.07 6.71
CA ALA A 82 40.85 7.47 6.45
C ALA A 82 41.01 7.03 4.99
N ILE A 83 39.99 6.42 4.38
CA ILE A 83 39.98 6.05 2.96
C ILE A 83 40.06 7.30 2.08
N CYS A 84 39.30 8.36 2.37
CA CYS A 84 39.35 9.62 1.63
C CYS A 84 40.73 10.31 1.71
N VAL A 85 41.36 10.31 2.90
CA VAL A 85 42.69 10.92 3.11
C VAL A 85 43.77 10.11 2.38
N VAL A 86 43.71 8.78 2.42
CA VAL A 86 44.63 7.91 1.66
C VAL A 86 44.43 8.07 0.16
N LEU A 87 43.20 8.21 -0.32
CA LEU A 87 42.91 8.48 -1.73
C LEU A 87 43.49 9.83 -2.17
N LEU A 88 43.34 10.88 -1.35
CA LEU A 88 43.87 12.23 -1.61
C LEU A 88 45.41 12.26 -1.60
N LEU A 89 46.04 11.53 -0.68
CA LEU A 89 47.50 11.39 -0.64
C LEU A 89 48.04 10.60 -1.84
N LEU A 90 47.35 9.54 -2.26
CA LEU A 90 47.70 8.79 -3.48
C LEU A 90 47.52 9.66 -4.74
N LEU A 91 46.45 10.48 -4.79
CA LEU A 91 46.18 11.42 -5.89
C LEU A 91 47.31 12.44 -6.12
N GLN A 92 48.05 12.82 -5.07
CA GLN A 92 49.16 13.77 -5.21
C GLN A 92 50.39 13.18 -5.90
N TRP A 93 50.56 11.85 -5.94
CA TRP A 93 51.84 11.25 -6.33
C TRP A 93 51.88 10.58 -7.70
N SER A 94 50.75 10.32 -8.37
CA SER A 94 50.82 9.89 -9.77
C SER A 94 49.52 10.11 -10.55
N ARG A 95 49.65 10.41 -11.85
CA ARG A 95 48.53 10.40 -12.81
C ARG A 95 47.77 9.08 -12.83
N LYS A 96 48.42 7.98 -12.43
CA LYS A 96 47.81 6.64 -12.29
C LYS A 96 46.90 6.55 -11.07
N ALA A 97 47.24 7.22 -9.97
CA ALA A 97 46.43 7.25 -8.76
C ALA A 97 45.11 8.02 -8.93
N VAL A 98 45.08 9.06 -9.78
CA VAL A 98 43.83 9.76 -10.13
C VAL A 98 42.84 8.81 -10.83
N VAL A 99 43.33 7.99 -11.77
CA VAL A 99 42.48 7.01 -12.48
C VAL A 99 41.97 5.93 -11.51
N VAL A 100 42.84 5.43 -10.63
CA VAL A 100 42.45 4.45 -9.60
C VAL A 100 41.41 5.05 -8.63
N ALA A 101 41.59 6.31 -8.22
CA ALA A 101 40.63 6.99 -7.37
C ALA A 101 39.25 7.19 -8.03
N ILE A 102 39.22 7.51 -9.32
CA ILE A 102 37.96 7.61 -10.08
C ILE A 102 37.27 6.25 -10.18
N LEU A 103 38.03 5.18 -10.49
CA LEU A 103 37.48 3.82 -10.56
C LEU A 103 36.93 3.36 -9.20
N ILE A 104 37.64 3.65 -8.11
CA ILE A 104 37.17 3.38 -6.75
C ILE A 104 35.91 4.21 -6.45
N GLY A 105 35.87 5.48 -6.84
CA GLY A 105 34.69 6.34 -6.68
C GLY A 105 33.47 5.78 -7.42
N VAL A 106 33.62 5.36 -8.68
CA VAL A 106 32.53 4.73 -9.46
C VAL A 106 32.09 3.41 -8.82
N ALA A 107 33.03 2.56 -8.39
CA ALA A 107 32.72 1.32 -7.71
C ALA A 107 31.96 1.56 -6.39
N LEU A 108 32.37 2.55 -5.59
CA LEU A 108 31.70 2.92 -4.35
C LEU A 108 30.29 3.46 -4.60
N VAL A 109 30.08 4.27 -5.63
CA VAL A 109 28.74 4.74 -6.02
C VAL A 109 27.85 3.57 -6.46
N GLY A 110 28.40 2.60 -7.20
CA GLY A 110 27.68 1.39 -7.58
C GLY A 110 27.25 0.54 -6.37
N ILE A 111 28.18 0.31 -5.42
CA ILE A 111 27.90 -0.41 -4.17
C ILE A 111 26.85 0.36 -3.34
N TYR A 112 26.96 1.68 -3.26
CA TYR A 112 26.01 2.51 -2.53
C TYR A 112 24.60 2.44 -3.11
N ARG A 113 24.46 2.51 -4.45
CA ARG A 113 23.18 2.35 -5.15
C ARG A 113 22.58 0.96 -4.92
N LEU A 114 23.39 -0.09 -4.98
CA LEU A 114 22.96 -1.47 -4.70
C LEU A 114 22.41 -1.58 -3.27
N ARG A 115 23.10 -0.97 -2.31
CA ARG A 115 22.72 -0.98 -0.90
C ARG A 115 21.46 -0.17 -0.63
N GLN A 116 21.27 0.97 -1.32
CA GLN A 116 20.02 1.73 -1.27
C GLN A 116 18.84 0.93 -1.83
N GLY A 117 19.05 0.20 -2.93
CA GLY A 117 18.03 -0.71 -3.49
C GLY A 117 17.61 -1.79 -2.49
N GLN A 118 18.58 -2.42 -1.82
CA GLN A 118 18.31 -3.41 -0.77
C GLN A 118 17.60 -2.81 0.46
N ALA A 119 17.98 -1.61 0.88
CA ALA A 119 17.35 -0.93 2.01
C ALA A 119 15.89 -0.55 1.70
N LEU A 120 15.61 -0.07 0.48
CA LEU A 120 14.25 0.21 0.02
C LEU A 120 13.41 -1.06 -0.08
N ALA A 121 13.99 -2.16 -0.59
CA ALA A 121 13.32 -3.45 -0.64
C ALA A 121 12.95 -3.96 0.76
N HIS A 122 13.87 -3.87 1.73
CA HIS A 122 13.60 -4.24 3.13
C HIS A 122 12.57 -3.32 3.80
N HIS A 123 12.62 -2.01 3.54
CA HIS A 123 11.62 -1.10 4.10
C HIS A 123 10.23 -1.39 3.53
N ARG A 124 10.11 -1.69 2.23
CA ARG A 124 8.84 -2.09 1.61
C ARG A 124 8.32 -3.41 2.17
N ALA A 125 9.19 -4.42 2.31
CA ALA A 125 8.83 -5.69 2.93
C ALA A 125 8.31 -5.49 4.37
N ARG A 126 8.93 -4.60 5.15
CA ARG A 126 8.43 -4.24 6.49
C ARG A 126 7.07 -3.56 6.42
N VAL A 127 6.88 -2.58 5.54
CA VAL A 127 5.61 -1.85 5.41
C VAL A 127 4.47 -2.80 5.05
N ILE A 128 4.68 -3.69 4.08
CA ILE A 128 3.72 -4.73 3.70
C ILE A 128 3.40 -5.64 4.89
N HIS A 129 4.41 -6.10 5.62
CA HIS A 129 4.22 -6.94 6.80
C HIS A 129 3.44 -6.21 7.92
N THR A 130 3.73 -4.93 8.18
CA THR A 130 2.95 -4.12 9.13
C THR A 130 1.51 -3.91 8.68
N GLN A 131 1.28 -3.68 7.38
CA GLN A 131 -0.09 -3.55 6.85
C GLN A 131 -0.87 -4.87 6.99
N GLN A 132 -0.22 -6.00 6.72
CA GLN A 132 -0.83 -7.32 6.94
C GLN A 132 -1.15 -7.55 8.41
N ILE A 133 -0.28 -7.17 9.34
CA ILE A 133 -0.56 -7.26 10.78
C ILE A 133 -1.73 -6.36 11.16
N GLU A 134 -1.77 -5.10 10.70
CA GLU A 134 -2.87 -4.20 10.99
C GLU A 134 -4.21 -4.71 10.44
N GLU A 135 -4.21 -5.26 9.23
CA GLU A 135 -5.40 -5.90 8.64
C GLU A 135 -5.82 -7.15 9.42
N GLN A 136 -4.88 -7.99 9.85
CA GLN A 136 -5.18 -9.14 10.70
C GLN A 136 -5.75 -8.73 12.06
N VAL A 137 -5.14 -7.73 12.72
CA VAL A 137 -5.64 -7.20 14.00
C VAL A 137 -7.03 -6.60 13.83
N ARG A 138 -7.28 -5.90 12.72
CA ARG A 138 -8.60 -5.33 12.40
C ARG A 138 -9.63 -6.42 12.13
N ALA A 139 -9.27 -7.46 11.38
CA ALA A 139 -10.13 -8.62 11.13
C ALA A 139 -10.47 -9.35 12.44
N ASP A 140 -9.49 -9.57 13.31
CA ASP A 140 -9.68 -10.17 14.64
C ASP A 140 -10.58 -9.33 15.54
N ALA A 141 -10.43 -8.00 15.49
CA ALA A 141 -11.28 -7.08 16.25
C ALA A 141 -12.74 -7.19 15.79
N LEU A 142 -12.98 -7.16 14.47
CA LEU A 142 -14.32 -7.35 13.89
C LEU A 142 -14.90 -8.74 14.22
N HIS A 143 -14.07 -9.78 14.21
CA HIS A 143 -14.50 -11.13 14.57
C HIS A 143 -14.93 -11.22 16.04
N ARG A 144 -14.18 -10.61 16.96
CA ARG A 144 -14.57 -10.54 18.38
C ARG A 144 -15.86 -9.76 18.59
N GLU A 145 -16.02 -8.64 17.90
CA GLU A 145 -17.24 -7.83 17.96
C GLU A 145 -18.46 -8.64 17.45
N ALA A 146 -18.30 -9.38 16.35
CA ALA A 146 -19.34 -10.26 15.82
C ALA A 146 -19.74 -11.38 16.79
N ILE A 147 -18.77 -12.01 17.48
CA ILE A 147 -19.05 -12.99 18.54
C ILE A 147 -19.84 -12.34 19.68
N GLN A 148 -19.43 -11.14 20.10
CA GLN A 148 -20.07 -10.44 21.21
C GLN A 148 -21.53 -10.09 20.90
N VAL A 149 -21.82 -9.58 19.68
CA VAL A 149 -23.20 -9.29 19.24
C VAL A 149 -24.06 -10.56 19.18
N ARG A 150 -23.47 -11.70 18.80
CA ARG A 150 -24.18 -13.00 18.78
C ARG A 150 -24.55 -13.46 20.18
N ASP A 151 -23.67 -13.31 21.16
CA ASP A 151 -23.93 -13.65 22.56
C ASP A 151 -25.04 -12.77 23.16
N TRP A 152 -25.04 -11.46 22.88
CA TRP A 152 -26.13 -10.57 23.32
C TRP A 152 -27.50 -10.98 22.78
N ARG A 153 -27.60 -11.34 21.48
CA ARG A 153 -28.87 -11.84 20.91
C ARG A 153 -29.32 -13.18 21.49
N SER A 154 -28.39 -14.01 21.98
CA SER A 154 -28.73 -15.29 22.61
C SER A 154 -29.28 -15.12 24.04
N LEU A 155 -28.95 -14.01 24.70
CA LEU A 155 -29.48 -13.62 26.01
C LEU A 155 -30.87 -12.98 25.92
N GLU A 156 -31.18 -12.30 24.82
CA GLU A 156 -32.54 -11.88 24.46
C GLU A 156 -33.37 -13.06 23.93
N LYS A 157 -33.46 -14.14 24.71
CA LYS A 157 -34.48 -15.14 24.46
C LYS A 157 -35.83 -14.47 24.73
N PRO A 158 -36.72 -14.28 23.74
CA PRO A 158 -38.00 -13.66 23.99
C PRO A 158 -38.75 -14.50 25.03
N LEU A 159 -39.11 -13.86 26.14
CA LEU A 159 -40.04 -14.42 27.11
C LEU A 159 -41.26 -14.96 26.35
N PRO A 160 -41.77 -16.16 26.67
CA PRO A 160 -42.92 -16.72 25.99
C PRO A 160 -44.08 -15.73 26.09
N VAL A 161 -44.40 -15.10 24.95
CA VAL A 161 -45.58 -14.25 24.81
C VAL A 161 -46.77 -15.16 25.02
N ALA A 162 -47.41 -15.03 26.17
CA ALA A 162 -48.68 -15.69 26.45
C ALA A 162 -49.65 -15.36 25.32
N ALA A 163 -50.26 -16.40 24.76
CA ALA A 163 -51.15 -16.34 23.60
C ALA A 163 -52.19 -15.21 23.77
N PRO A 164 -52.15 -14.15 22.94
CA PRO A 164 -53.25 -13.21 22.88
C PRO A 164 -54.42 -13.89 22.18
N GLY A 165 -55.57 -13.88 22.86
CA GLY A 165 -56.81 -14.44 22.36
C GLY A 165 -57.13 -13.99 20.93
N SER A 166 -57.64 -14.95 20.17
CA SER A 166 -58.27 -14.84 18.86
C SER A 166 -59.05 -13.54 18.66
N LEU A 167 -58.48 -12.65 17.83
CA LEU A 167 -59.21 -11.56 17.17
C LEU A 167 -59.58 -11.99 15.73
N PRO A 168 -60.79 -11.66 15.25
CA PRO A 168 -61.28 -12.07 13.93
C PRO A 168 -60.56 -11.35 12.78
N SER A 169 -60.26 -12.10 11.72
CA SER A 169 -59.58 -11.66 10.51
C SER A 169 -60.30 -10.50 9.79
N PRO A 170 -59.57 -9.51 9.26
CA PRO A 170 -60.12 -8.53 8.32
C PRO A 170 -60.34 -9.17 6.92
N PRO A 171 -61.38 -8.73 6.19
CA PRO A 171 -61.73 -9.27 4.87
C PRO A 171 -60.75 -8.84 3.78
N ALA A 172 -60.56 -9.74 2.81
CA ALA A 172 -59.65 -9.58 1.67
C ALA A 172 -60.06 -8.44 0.72
N PRO A 173 -59.11 -7.70 0.13
CA PRO A 173 -59.39 -6.77 -0.95
C PRO A 173 -59.68 -7.50 -2.28
N PRO A 174 -60.53 -6.93 -3.16
CA PRO A 174 -60.91 -7.54 -4.42
C PRO A 174 -59.79 -7.53 -5.46
N LEU A 175 -59.72 -8.62 -6.24
CA LEU A 175 -58.88 -8.76 -7.43
C LEU A 175 -59.19 -7.62 -8.42
N ALA A 176 -58.18 -6.81 -8.73
CA ALA A 176 -58.19 -5.94 -9.91
C ALA A 176 -57.62 -6.71 -11.10
N GLU A 177 -58.38 -6.69 -12.19
CA GLU A 177 -58.17 -7.41 -13.43
C GLU A 177 -56.88 -7.01 -14.15
N ALA A 178 -56.28 -8.02 -14.78
CA ALA A 178 -55.11 -7.91 -15.63
C ALA A 178 -55.40 -7.07 -16.88
N VAL A 179 -54.59 -6.03 -17.11
CA VAL A 179 -54.46 -5.39 -18.42
C VAL A 179 -53.22 -5.96 -19.09
N SER A 180 -53.46 -6.96 -19.95
CA SER A 180 -52.54 -7.45 -20.96
C SER A 180 -52.50 -6.41 -22.10
N THR A 181 -51.33 -5.83 -22.35
CA THR A 181 -51.04 -5.12 -23.61
C THR A 181 -49.75 -5.68 -24.20
N ALA A 182 -49.94 -6.63 -25.11
CA ALA A 182 -48.95 -7.06 -26.07
C ALA A 182 -48.93 -6.07 -27.25
N ALA A 183 -47.74 -5.57 -27.58
CA ALA A 183 -47.36 -5.00 -28.87
C ALA A 183 -45.82 -5.14 -28.91
N GLU A 184 -45.24 -6.16 -29.55
CA GLU A 184 -45.10 -6.32 -31.00
C GLU A 184 -44.57 -5.06 -31.68
N SER A 185 -43.24 -4.99 -31.81
CA SER A 185 -42.60 -4.23 -32.88
C SER A 185 -41.27 -4.89 -33.26
N VAL A 186 -41.30 -5.47 -34.45
CA VAL A 186 -40.24 -6.12 -35.21
C VAL A 186 -39.56 -5.06 -36.08
N ALA A 187 -38.22 -5.08 -36.18
CA ALA A 187 -37.39 -4.88 -37.40
C ALA A 187 -35.96 -4.39 -37.08
N PRO A 188 -34.99 -4.48 -38.01
CA PRO A 188 -34.61 -5.66 -38.79
C PRO A 188 -33.08 -5.92 -38.73
N ALA A 189 -32.70 -7.12 -39.17
CA ALA A 189 -31.32 -7.57 -39.33
C ALA A 189 -30.50 -6.68 -40.29
N GLN A 190 -29.25 -6.41 -39.91
CA GLN A 190 -28.20 -5.96 -40.83
C GLN A 190 -27.26 -7.12 -41.19
N PRO A 191 -26.75 -7.15 -42.43
CA PRO A 191 -25.97 -8.26 -42.97
C PRO A 191 -24.53 -8.25 -42.48
N ALA A 192 -23.99 -9.46 -42.33
CA ALA A 192 -22.59 -9.73 -42.10
C ALA A 192 -21.73 -9.28 -43.30
N GLU A 193 -20.75 -8.42 -43.04
CA GLU A 193 -19.61 -8.22 -43.93
C GLU A 193 -18.41 -8.97 -43.36
N ASP A 194 -18.06 -10.06 -44.04
CA ASP A 194 -16.76 -10.71 -43.98
C ASP A 194 -15.69 -9.72 -44.46
N SER A 195 -14.74 -9.40 -43.59
CA SER A 195 -13.46 -8.81 -43.96
C SER A 195 -12.37 -9.43 -43.11
N ALA A 196 -11.83 -10.52 -43.65
CA ALA A 196 -10.58 -11.11 -43.20
C ALA A 196 -9.44 -10.13 -43.50
N THR A 197 -8.98 -9.42 -42.46
CA THR A 197 -7.74 -8.65 -42.49
C THR A 197 -6.94 -8.98 -41.23
N ASP A 198 -5.91 -9.78 -41.47
CA ASP A 198 -4.60 -9.83 -40.82
C ASP A 198 -4.43 -9.05 -39.49
N GLY A 199 -4.26 -9.80 -38.39
CA GLY A 199 -3.52 -9.36 -37.20
C GLY A 199 -4.11 -8.26 -36.31
N ASP A 200 -5.39 -7.91 -36.46
CA ASP A 200 -6.08 -6.97 -35.55
C ASP A 200 -6.52 -7.73 -34.29
N TRP A 201 -5.75 -7.61 -33.20
CA TRP A 201 -6.17 -8.02 -31.86
C TRP A 201 -7.26 -7.05 -31.41
N ARG A 202 -8.45 -7.16 -32.02
CA ARG A 202 -9.66 -6.60 -31.43
C ARG A 202 -9.77 -7.24 -30.07
N ILE A 203 -9.44 -6.43 -29.06
CA ILE A 203 -10.03 -6.48 -27.74
C ILE A 203 -11.49 -6.80 -28.03
N VAL A 204 -11.90 -8.04 -27.77
CA VAL A 204 -13.30 -8.32 -27.56
C VAL A 204 -13.59 -7.46 -26.36
N ASP A 205 -14.10 -6.25 -26.62
CA ASP A 205 -14.67 -5.38 -25.62
C ASP A 205 -15.63 -6.30 -24.91
N ALA A 206 -15.20 -6.82 -23.75
CA ALA A 206 -16.12 -7.40 -22.82
C ALA A 206 -17.01 -6.20 -22.53
N GLU A 207 -18.20 -6.18 -23.12
CA GLU A 207 -19.18 -5.14 -22.87
C GLU A 207 -19.14 -4.92 -21.36
N PRO A 208 -18.77 -3.69 -20.91
CA PRO A 208 -18.63 -3.42 -19.50
C PRO A 208 -19.94 -3.87 -18.88
N ALA A 209 -19.89 -4.93 -18.06
CA ALA A 209 -21.05 -5.71 -17.68
C ALA A 209 -22.21 -4.76 -17.46
N GLU A 210 -23.18 -4.74 -18.39
CA GLU A 210 -24.32 -3.83 -18.33
C GLU A 210 -24.88 -4.00 -16.94
N SER A 211 -24.68 -2.95 -16.14
CA SER A 211 -25.02 -2.81 -14.73
C SER A 211 -25.92 -3.94 -14.26
N GLY A 212 -25.32 -5.01 -13.72
CA GLY A 212 -26.09 -6.06 -13.08
C GLY A 212 -27.05 -5.37 -12.13
N THR A 213 -28.36 -5.54 -12.36
CA THR A 213 -29.42 -4.69 -11.80
C THR A 213 -29.05 -4.20 -10.42
N GLU A 214 -28.83 -2.89 -10.26
CA GLU A 214 -28.56 -2.29 -8.98
C GLU A 214 -29.70 -2.62 -8.02
N ARG A 215 -29.41 -3.48 -7.05
CA ARG A 215 -30.36 -3.86 -6.01
C ARG A 215 -29.82 -3.36 -4.68
N ILE A 216 -30.50 -2.37 -4.14
CA ILE A 216 -30.33 -1.95 -2.76
C ILE A 216 -31.13 -2.93 -1.91
N LEU A 217 -30.42 -3.78 -1.19
CA LEU A 217 -30.98 -4.89 -0.42
C LEU A 217 -30.78 -4.65 1.08
N THR A 218 -31.69 -5.20 1.89
CA THR A 218 -31.47 -5.33 3.34
C THR A 218 -30.64 -6.59 3.62
N ALA A 219 -30.07 -6.71 4.82
CA ALA A 219 -29.22 -7.84 5.21
C ALA A 219 -29.88 -9.22 4.97
N ASP A 220 -31.20 -9.33 5.18
CA ASP A 220 -31.96 -10.58 5.00
C ASP A 220 -32.21 -10.94 3.53
N GLN A 221 -31.97 -10.01 2.62
CA GLN A 221 -32.18 -10.16 1.17
C GLN A 221 -30.86 -10.41 0.42
N LEU A 222 -29.73 -10.47 1.12
CA LEU A 222 -28.43 -10.65 0.49
C LEU A 222 -28.35 -11.99 -0.25
N PRO A 223 -27.76 -12.02 -1.46
CA PRO A 223 -27.54 -13.26 -2.20
C PRO A 223 -26.68 -14.27 -1.41
N ALA A 224 -26.90 -15.55 -1.66
CA ALA A 224 -26.16 -16.64 -0.97
C ALA A 224 -24.63 -16.52 -1.11
N TRP A 225 -24.13 -16.02 -2.25
CA TRP A 225 -22.69 -15.83 -2.48
C TRP A 225 -22.05 -14.79 -1.54
N VAL A 226 -22.83 -13.81 -1.04
CA VAL A 226 -22.34 -12.84 -0.04
C VAL A 226 -22.12 -13.54 1.30
N ALA A 227 -23.00 -14.47 1.67
CA ALA A 227 -22.88 -15.23 2.92
C ALA A 227 -21.71 -16.22 2.89
N GLU A 228 -21.37 -16.75 1.73
CA GLU A 228 -20.21 -17.64 1.53
C GLU A 228 -18.87 -16.89 1.68
N ALA A 229 -18.82 -15.64 1.20
CA ALA A 229 -17.63 -14.77 1.23
C ALA A 229 -17.06 -14.50 2.62
N ILE A 230 -17.93 -14.46 3.64
CA ILE A 230 -17.56 -14.20 5.03
C ILE A 230 -16.55 -15.24 5.56
N ARG A 231 -16.42 -16.39 4.88
CA ARG A 231 -15.46 -17.45 5.25
C ARG A 231 -14.02 -17.20 4.80
N GLY A 232 -13.73 -16.05 4.18
CA GLY A 232 -12.36 -15.66 3.81
C GLY A 232 -11.94 -16.24 2.46
N ASP A 233 -12.69 -15.89 1.42
CA ASP A 233 -12.36 -16.34 0.07
C ASP A 233 -11.10 -15.60 -0.46
N GLU A 234 -10.08 -16.38 -0.80
CA GLU A 234 -8.82 -15.88 -1.35
C GLU A 234 -9.03 -15.56 -2.83
N LEU A 235 -8.67 -14.35 -3.27
CA LEU A 235 -8.83 -13.97 -4.67
C LEU A 235 -7.83 -14.76 -5.52
N ARG A 236 -8.33 -15.54 -6.47
CA ARG A 236 -7.54 -16.36 -7.39
C ARG A 236 -7.88 -16.04 -8.84
N MET A 237 -6.92 -16.27 -9.73
CA MET A 237 -7.15 -16.13 -11.17
C MET A 237 -8.22 -17.13 -11.65
N ASP A 238 -9.11 -16.66 -12.52
CA ASP A 238 -10.22 -17.39 -13.13
C ASP A 238 -11.24 -18.00 -12.16
N GLN A 239 -11.16 -17.66 -10.87
CA GLN A 239 -12.11 -18.07 -9.86
C GLN A 239 -12.92 -16.86 -9.40
N PRO A 240 -14.26 -16.99 -9.32
CA PRO A 240 -15.08 -15.93 -8.76
C PRO A 240 -14.77 -15.83 -7.27
N ALA A 241 -14.32 -14.66 -6.84
CA ALA A 241 -14.18 -14.37 -5.43
C ALA A 241 -15.08 -13.19 -5.07
N THR A 242 -15.47 -13.15 -3.81
CA THR A 242 -16.31 -12.07 -3.31
C THR A 242 -15.48 -11.11 -2.47
N ILE A 243 -15.63 -9.81 -2.74
CA ILE A 243 -14.96 -8.73 -2.00
C ILE A 243 -16.03 -7.77 -1.50
N SER A 244 -15.86 -7.28 -0.26
CA SER A 244 -16.82 -6.41 0.41
C SER A 244 -16.14 -5.16 0.93
N SER A 245 -16.71 -3.97 0.68
CA SER A 245 -16.08 -2.68 0.97
C SER A 245 -15.87 -2.42 2.47
N GLY A 246 -16.78 -2.91 3.32
CA GLY A 246 -17.08 -2.32 4.62
C GLY A 246 -18.20 -1.29 4.51
N ARG A 247 -18.57 -0.64 5.62
CA ARG A 247 -19.70 0.31 5.66
C ARG A 247 -19.21 1.75 5.47
N PHE A 248 -19.81 2.47 4.53
CA PHE A 248 -19.49 3.86 4.19
C PHE A 248 -20.74 4.73 4.12
N ALA A 249 -20.57 6.05 4.20
CA ALA A 249 -21.67 7.01 4.10
C ALA A 249 -22.23 7.08 2.68
N THR A 250 -21.40 6.80 1.66
CA THR A 250 -21.81 6.81 0.26
C THR A 250 -21.42 5.52 -0.46
N ILE A 251 -22.22 5.14 -1.46
CA ILE A 251 -21.92 4.00 -2.35
C ILE A 251 -20.60 4.22 -3.08
N LYS A 252 -20.31 5.45 -3.51
CA LYS A 252 -19.07 5.78 -4.22
C LYS A 252 -17.83 5.51 -3.37
N GLU A 253 -17.81 5.93 -2.10
CA GLU A 253 -16.69 5.65 -1.18
C GLU A 253 -16.48 4.15 -0.98
N ALA A 254 -17.57 3.38 -0.89
CA ALA A 254 -17.53 1.93 -0.78
C ALA A 254 -16.93 1.29 -2.04
N GLU A 255 -17.31 1.76 -3.23
CA GLU A 255 -16.77 1.28 -4.51
C GLU A 255 -15.30 1.68 -4.71
N ASP A 256 -14.92 2.92 -4.37
CA ASP A 256 -13.53 3.38 -4.42
C ASP A 256 -12.64 2.52 -3.52
N ARG A 257 -13.14 2.12 -2.34
CA ARG A 257 -12.44 1.19 -1.45
C ARG A 257 -12.28 -0.19 -2.07
N LEU A 258 -13.34 -0.74 -2.67
CA LEU A 258 -13.29 -2.05 -3.34
C LEU A 258 -12.33 -2.04 -4.51
N TRP A 259 -12.32 -1.00 -5.35
CA TRP A 259 -11.38 -0.88 -6.46
C TRP A 259 -9.93 -0.88 -5.97
N SER A 260 -9.64 -0.17 -4.88
CA SER A 260 -8.31 -0.20 -4.29
C SER A 260 -7.92 -1.60 -3.80
N GLU A 261 -8.87 -2.37 -3.25
CA GLU A 261 -8.61 -3.74 -2.78
C GLU A 261 -8.40 -4.71 -3.94
N VAL A 262 -9.27 -4.64 -4.96
CA VAL A 262 -9.13 -5.40 -6.22
C VAL A 262 -7.77 -5.14 -6.85
N ARG A 263 -7.35 -3.87 -6.93
CA ARG A 263 -6.03 -3.50 -7.45
C ARG A 263 -4.91 -4.14 -6.65
N THR A 264 -4.92 -3.99 -5.33
CA THR A 264 -3.87 -4.54 -4.47
C THR A 264 -3.75 -6.06 -4.66
N ARG A 265 -4.88 -6.78 -4.69
CA ARG A 265 -4.87 -8.24 -4.87
C ARG A 265 -4.45 -8.65 -6.28
N ALA A 266 -4.88 -7.93 -7.31
CA ALA A 266 -4.46 -8.18 -8.70
C ALA A 266 -2.95 -7.94 -8.88
N GLU A 267 -2.41 -6.88 -8.28
CA GLU A 267 -0.96 -6.60 -8.27
C GLU A 267 -0.19 -7.68 -7.53
N GLN A 268 -0.67 -8.15 -6.37
CA GLN A 268 -0.06 -9.26 -5.63
C GLN A 268 0.02 -10.53 -6.48
N LEU A 269 -1.10 -10.96 -7.07
CA LEU A 269 -1.15 -12.14 -7.95
C LEU A 269 -0.23 -11.97 -9.18
N PHE A 270 -0.13 -10.74 -9.71
CA PHE A 270 0.77 -10.46 -10.81
C PHE A 270 2.24 -10.56 -10.40
N VAL A 271 2.61 -10.03 -9.23
CA VAL A 271 3.98 -10.09 -8.69
C VAL A 271 4.38 -11.52 -8.34
N GLU A 272 3.47 -12.36 -7.86
CA GLU A 272 3.72 -13.79 -7.63
C GLU A 272 4.14 -14.51 -8.93
N ARG A 273 3.51 -14.15 -10.05
CA ARG A 273 3.85 -14.69 -11.38
C ARG A 273 5.06 -14.00 -12.01
N GLN A 274 5.23 -12.70 -11.78
CA GLN A 274 6.31 -11.86 -12.32
C GLN A 274 7.00 -11.07 -11.19
N PRO A 275 7.94 -11.68 -10.45
CA PRO A 275 8.60 -11.03 -9.32
C PRO A 275 9.35 -9.75 -9.68
N GLU A 276 9.79 -9.62 -10.95
CA GLU A 276 10.42 -8.40 -11.47
C GLU A 276 9.48 -7.18 -11.50
N ALA A 277 8.17 -7.41 -11.44
CA ALA A 277 7.17 -6.34 -11.39
C ALA A 277 6.98 -5.76 -9.98
N ALA A 278 7.71 -6.24 -8.98
CA ALA A 278 7.60 -5.76 -7.61
C ALA A 278 7.77 -4.23 -7.52
N GLY A 279 6.73 -3.54 -7.03
CA GLY A 279 6.70 -2.09 -6.87
C GLY A 279 6.24 -1.31 -8.09
N TRP A 280 5.86 -1.98 -9.18
CA TRP A 280 5.05 -1.38 -10.23
C TRP A 280 3.59 -1.31 -9.77
N LEU A 281 2.92 -0.20 -10.08
CA LEU A 281 1.51 0.03 -9.78
C LEU A 281 0.72 -0.02 -11.07
N ALA A 282 -0.35 -0.81 -11.11
CA ALA A 282 -1.21 -0.94 -12.26
C ALA A 282 -2.06 0.34 -12.42
N PRO A 283 -2.16 0.91 -13.64
CA PRO A 283 -3.11 1.98 -13.91
C PRO A 283 -4.53 1.53 -13.58
N PRO A 284 -5.31 2.32 -12.82
CA PRO A 284 -6.67 1.92 -12.42
C PRO A 284 -7.57 1.63 -13.62
N GLU A 285 -7.40 2.40 -14.71
CA GLU A 285 -8.20 2.26 -15.92
C GLU A 285 -7.99 0.90 -16.61
N LEU A 286 -6.80 0.31 -16.46
CA LEU A 286 -6.48 -1.00 -17.04
C LEU A 286 -7.19 -2.11 -16.28
N LEU A 287 -7.23 -2.01 -14.95
CA LEU A 287 -7.97 -2.96 -14.12
C LEU A 287 -9.45 -2.85 -14.38
N GLU A 288 -10.02 -1.63 -14.35
CA GLU A 288 -11.44 -1.40 -14.60
C GLU A 288 -11.93 -2.00 -15.93
N ARG A 289 -11.11 -1.94 -16.99
CA ARG A 289 -11.43 -2.51 -18.31
C ARG A 289 -11.31 -4.03 -18.38
N THR A 290 -10.50 -4.65 -17.53
CA THR A 290 -10.10 -6.05 -17.68
C THR A 290 -10.67 -6.95 -16.60
N THR A 291 -10.89 -6.43 -15.40
CA THR A 291 -11.56 -7.14 -14.30
C THR A 291 -13.04 -7.26 -14.60
N LEU A 292 -13.57 -8.46 -14.39
CA LEU A 292 -14.98 -8.73 -14.61
C LEU A 292 -15.71 -8.70 -13.26
N VAL A 293 -16.47 -7.63 -13.04
CA VAL A 293 -17.48 -7.60 -11.96
C VAL A 293 -18.67 -8.40 -12.47
N LEU A 294 -18.83 -9.63 -11.97
CA LEU A 294 -19.92 -10.52 -12.38
C LEU A 294 -21.25 -10.08 -11.78
N ASP A 295 -21.25 -9.87 -10.46
CA ASP A 295 -22.43 -9.48 -9.69
C ASP A 295 -22.09 -8.31 -8.76
N ARG A 296 -23.01 -7.36 -8.65
CA ARG A 296 -22.93 -6.22 -7.72
C ARG A 296 -24.15 -6.21 -6.81
N CYS A 297 -23.93 -6.08 -5.51
CA CYS A 297 -24.98 -5.99 -4.51
C CYS A 297 -24.66 -4.85 -3.53
N VAL A 298 -25.67 -4.05 -3.17
CA VAL A 298 -25.53 -2.96 -2.20
C VAL A 298 -26.39 -3.24 -0.99
N GLU A 299 -25.77 -3.48 0.16
CA GLU A 299 -26.45 -3.55 1.45
C GLU A 299 -26.66 -2.14 1.99
N ARG A 300 -27.90 -1.80 2.35
CA ARG A 300 -28.21 -0.57 3.09
C ARG A 300 -28.50 -0.91 4.55
N THR A 301 -27.73 -0.30 5.44
CA THR A 301 -27.92 -0.38 6.90
C THR A 301 -28.19 1.02 7.45
N GLU A 302 -28.88 1.13 8.57
CA GLU A 302 -29.06 2.41 9.27
C GLU A 302 -28.13 2.44 10.49
N LEU A 303 -27.30 3.47 10.58
CA LEU A 303 -26.48 3.75 11.75
C LEU A 303 -27.27 4.70 12.66
N VAL A 304 -27.66 4.19 13.83
CA VAL A 304 -28.39 4.97 14.84
C VAL A 304 -27.41 5.43 15.92
N VAL A 305 -27.20 6.74 16.02
CA VAL A 305 -26.38 7.39 17.06
C VAL A 305 -27.24 8.37 17.85
N GLY A 306 -27.76 7.91 18.99
CA GLY A 306 -28.71 8.69 19.79
C GLY A 306 -30.01 8.93 19.03
N THR A 307 -30.29 10.19 18.68
CA THR A 307 -31.47 10.59 17.90
C THR A 307 -31.22 10.68 16.39
N PHE A 308 -29.96 10.54 15.94
CA PHE A 308 -29.60 10.62 14.53
C PHE A 308 -29.63 9.22 13.92
N SER A 309 -30.32 9.07 12.78
CA SER A 309 -30.27 7.88 11.93
C SER A 309 -29.72 8.28 10.57
N GLU A 310 -28.58 7.73 10.19
CA GLU A 310 -27.97 7.95 8.88
C GLU A 310 -27.81 6.63 8.12
N PRO A 311 -28.12 6.57 6.82
CA PRO A 311 -27.93 5.37 6.03
C PRO A 311 -26.43 5.14 5.76
N MET A 312 -25.99 3.91 6.00
CA MET A 312 -24.66 3.40 5.67
C MET A 312 -24.79 2.34 4.57
N TYR A 313 -23.90 2.38 3.60
CA TYR A 313 -23.86 1.49 2.46
C TYR A 313 -22.67 0.56 2.56
N GLN A 314 -22.88 -0.72 2.26
CA GLN A 314 -21.82 -1.69 2.08
C GLN A 314 -22.00 -2.35 0.71
N VAL A 315 -20.95 -2.31 -0.09
CA VAL A 315 -20.98 -2.85 -1.45
C VAL A 315 -20.28 -4.21 -1.44
N HIS A 316 -20.90 -5.17 -2.11
CA HIS A 316 -20.36 -6.49 -2.34
C HIS A 316 -20.21 -6.69 -3.84
N TRP A 317 -19.00 -7.07 -4.27
CA TRP A 317 -18.73 -7.48 -5.64
C TRP A 317 -18.35 -8.94 -5.67
N ARG A 318 -18.92 -9.64 -6.64
CA ARG A 318 -18.41 -10.92 -7.10
C ARG A 318 -17.54 -10.65 -8.31
N VAL A 319 -16.23 -10.78 -8.14
CA VAL A 319 -15.25 -10.44 -9.16
C VAL A 319 -14.55 -11.70 -9.68
N VAL A 320 -14.25 -11.72 -10.96
CA VAL A 320 -13.33 -12.69 -11.57
C VAL A 320 -12.16 -11.91 -12.16
N LEU A 321 -10.95 -12.35 -11.81
CA LEU A 321 -9.73 -11.90 -12.47
C LEU A 321 -9.40 -12.88 -13.60
N PRO A 322 -9.72 -12.55 -14.86
CA PRO A 322 -9.50 -13.50 -15.96
C PRO A 322 -8.01 -13.66 -16.25
N GLU A 323 -7.58 -14.80 -16.77
CA GLU A 323 -6.16 -15.07 -17.08
C GLU A 323 -5.52 -14.02 -18.00
N ARG A 324 -6.32 -13.52 -18.96
CA ARG A 324 -5.97 -12.41 -19.88
C ARG A 324 -5.56 -11.12 -19.16
N LEU A 325 -5.98 -10.92 -17.91
CA LEU A 325 -5.54 -9.79 -17.08
C LEU A 325 -4.03 -9.84 -16.88
N SER A 326 -3.46 -11.03 -16.66
CA SER A 326 -2.01 -11.18 -16.49
C SER A 326 -1.25 -10.77 -17.75
N GLU A 327 -1.77 -11.08 -18.93
CA GLU A 327 -1.16 -10.69 -20.21
C GLU A 327 -1.26 -9.18 -20.44
N THR A 328 -2.42 -8.60 -20.09
CA THR A 328 -2.69 -7.16 -20.21
C THR A 328 -1.82 -6.35 -19.23
N LEU A 329 -1.67 -6.82 -17.99
CA LEU A 329 -0.75 -6.23 -17.03
C LEU A 329 0.70 -6.35 -17.51
N ALA A 330 1.10 -7.50 -18.05
CA ALA A 330 2.45 -7.68 -18.60
C ALA A 330 2.73 -6.76 -19.79
N SER A 331 1.76 -6.55 -20.67
CA SER A 331 1.91 -5.68 -21.84
C SER A 331 2.02 -4.20 -21.45
N ALA A 332 1.35 -3.76 -20.39
CA ALA A 332 1.49 -2.42 -19.82
C ALA A 332 2.76 -2.23 -18.98
N TRP A 333 3.18 -3.26 -18.25
CA TRP A 333 4.35 -3.25 -17.38
C TRP A 333 5.67 -3.18 -18.14
N ARG A 334 5.85 -4.03 -19.16
CA ARG A 334 7.09 -4.11 -19.97
C ARG A 334 7.57 -2.75 -20.50
N PRO A 335 6.75 -1.94 -21.18
CA PRO A 335 7.20 -0.64 -21.69
C PRO A 335 7.52 0.32 -20.55
N ALA A 336 6.76 0.31 -19.45
CA ALA A 336 7.01 1.18 -18.29
C ALA A 336 8.39 0.89 -17.67
N VAL A 337 8.71 -0.38 -17.41
CA VAL A 337 10.02 -0.77 -16.88
C VAL A 337 11.14 -0.55 -17.89
N SER A 338 10.90 -0.82 -19.17
CA SER A 338 11.91 -0.57 -20.20
C SER A 338 12.28 0.92 -20.24
N ASN A 339 11.30 1.82 -20.20
CA ASN A 339 11.52 3.26 -20.20
C ASN A 339 12.25 3.72 -18.94
N GLU A 340 11.90 3.21 -17.76
CA GLU A 340 12.59 3.55 -16.52
C GLU A 340 14.04 3.05 -16.52
N ARG A 341 14.28 1.82 -16.97
CA ARG A 341 15.63 1.26 -17.13
C ARG A 341 16.43 2.08 -18.15
N LEU A 342 15.84 2.46 -19.28
CA LEU A 342 16.50 3.25 -20.32
C LEU A 342 16.82 4.67 -19.84
N LYS A 343 15.92 5.32 -19.09
CA LYS A 343 16.18 6.60 -18.42
C LYS A 343 17.32 6.47 -17.40
N THR A 344 17.30 5.43 -16.58
CA THR A 344 18.31 5.22 -15.53
C THR A 344 19.67 4.90 -16.14
N SER A 345 19.75 3.94 -17.05
CA SER A 345 20.97 3.57 -17.75
C SER A 345 21.48 4.72 -18.63
N GLY A 346 20.58 5.43 -19.32
CA GLY A 346 20.89 6.61 -20.12
C GLY A 346 21.46 7.74 -19.27
N ALA A 347 20.88 8.01 -18.09
CA ALA A 347 21.40 8.99 -17.15
C ALA A 347 22.79 8.60 -16.61
N VAL A 348 23.01 7.32 -16.30
CA VAL A 348 24.31 6.82 -15.83
C VAL A 348 25.37 6.92 -16.93
N LEU A 349 25.07 6.46 -18.15
CA LEU A 349 26.00 6.52 -19.29
C LEU A 349 26.25 7.96 -19.75
N GLY A 350 25.21 8.80 -19.80
CA GLY A 350 25.31 10.22 -20.11
C GLY A 350 26.18 10.95 -19.08
N GLY A 351 25.92 10.70 -17.79
CA GLY A 351 26.73 11.23 -16.69
C GLY A 351 28.20 10.80 -16.77
N ALA A 352 28.46 9.52 -17.04
CA ALA A 352 29.82 9.00 -17.23
C ALA A 352 30.52 9.66 -18.43
N THR A 353 29.80 9.83 -19.55
CA THR A 353 30.34 10.46 -20.77
C THR A 353 30.73 11.92 -20.52
N ILE A 354 29.88 12.69 -19.84
CA ILE A 354 30.18 14.06 -19.44
C ILE A 354 31.40 14.10 -18.51
N ALA A 355 31.47 13.20 -17.53
CA ALA A 355 32.60 13.10 -16.61
C ALA A 355 33.92 12.80 -17.33
N PHE A 356 33.93 11.85 -18.27
CA PHE A 356 35.10 11.54 -19.10
C PHE A 356 35.50 12.71 -20.01
N GLY A 357 34.52 13.41 -20.58
CA GLY A 357 34.76 14.62 -21.38
C GLY A 357 35.43 15.73 -20.57
N LEU A 358 34.92 16.00 -19.37
CA LEU A 358 35.51 16.97 -18.43
C LEU A 358 36.92 16.54 -17.98
N MET A 359 37.11 15.26 -17.68
CA MET A 359 38.42 14.71 -17.31
C MET A 359 39.47 14.90 -18.41
N ASN A 360 39.11 14.62 -19.67
CA ASN A 360 40.00 14.83 -20.81
C ASN A 360 40.35 16.32 -20.98
N LEU A 361 39.37 17.22 -20.79
CA LEU A 361 39.59 18.66 -20.88
C LEU A 361 40.53 19.18 -19.78
N LEU A 362 40.38 18.67 -18.55
CA LEU A 362 41.30 18.94 -17.44
C LEU A 362 42.71 18.41 -17.70
N LEU A 363 42.84 17.17 -18.18
CA LEU A 363 44.14 16.57 -18.52
C LEU A 363 44.84 17.33 -19.67
N ARG A 364 44.07 17.80 -20.67
CA ARG A 364 44.59 18.67 -21.73
C ARG A 364 45.03 20.04 -21.21
N GLY A 365 44.29 20.64 -20.27
CA GLY A 365 44.67 21.89 -19.62
C GLY A 365 45.99 21.76 -18.84
N LEU A 366 46.16 20.65 -18.12
CA LEU A 366 47.37 20.38 -17.34
C LEU A 366 48.60 20.09 -18.21
N THR A 367 48.42 19.41 -19.35
CA THR A 367 49.53 19.12 -20.29
C THR A 367 49.95 20.36 -21.11
N SER A 368 49.01 21.23 -21.47
CA SER A 368 49.30 22.44 -22.26
C SER A 368 49.83 23.62 -21.44
N ALA A 369 49.63 23.65 -20.11
CA ALA A 369 50.19 24.66 -19.21
C ALA A 369 51.73 24.71 -19.17
N ARG A 370 52.43 23.69 -19.68
CA ARG A 370 53.89 23.66 -19.74
C ARG A 370 54.50 24.30 -21.00
N LEU A 371 53.70 24.71 -22.00
CA LEU A 371 54.23 25.09 -23.32
C LEU A 371 53.74 26.41 -23.94
N ARG A 372 52.83 27.17 -23.34
CA ARG A 372 52.49 28.53 -23.85
C ARG A 372 51.73 29.35 -22.82
N SER A 373 52.46 30.16 -22.06
CA SER A 373 51.86 31.14 -21.16
C SER A 373 51.02 32.16 -21.96
N TRP A 374 49.81 32.40 -21.45
CA TRP A 374 49.19 33.73 -21.30
C TRP A 374 47.91 34.09 -22.07
N SER A 375 47.59 33.64 -23.29
CA SER A 375 46.42 34.22 -24.02
C SER A 375 45.10 33.42 -24.06
N ARG A 376 45.03 32.14 -23.65
CA ARG A 376 43.84 31.28 -23.88
C ARG A 376 42.99 30.92 -22.64
N ARG A 377 43.08 31.68 -21.54
CA ARG A 377 42.30 31.36 -20.32
C ARG A 377 40.81 31.74 -20.38
N LYS A 378 40.36 32.54 -21.36
CA LYS A 378 38.96 32.98 -21.44
C LYS A 378 38.00 31.99 -22.12
N THR A 379 38.48 31.05 -22.94
CA THR A 379 37.62 30.13 -23.70
C THR A 379 37.30 28.82 -22.97
N ALA A 380 38.05 28.46 -21.93
CA ALA A 380 37.79 27.23 -21.17
C ALA A 380 36.61 27.37 -20.19
N GLY A 381 36.40 28.57 -19.62
CA GLY A 381 35.29 28.82 -18.69
C GLY A 381 33.91 28.73 -19.35
N THR A 382 33.78 29.17 -20.60
CA THR A 382 32.51 29.12 -21.36
C THR A 382 32.12 27.70 -21.75
N ALA A 383 33.07 26.82 -22.03
CA ALA A 383 32.79 25.42 -22.36
C ALA A 383 32.27 24.63 -21.15
N VAL A 384 32.83 24.88 -19.96
CA VAL A 384 32.36 24.23 -18.71
C VAL A 384 30.98 24.76 -18.30
N ALA A 385 30.74 26.07 -18.42
CA ALA A 385 29.42 26.65 -18.14
C ALA A 385 28.34 26.15 -19.12
N ALA A 386 28.66 26.02 -20.41
CA ALA A 386 27.75 25.47 -21.41
C ALA A 386 27.44 23.99 -21.16
N ALA A 387 28.44 23.17 -20.82
CA ALA A 387 28.23 21.76 -20.48
C ALA A 387 27.40 21.59 -19.20
N ALA A 388 27.62 22.44 -18.19
CA ALA A 388 26.82 22.46 -16.98
C ALA A 388 25.35 22.84 -17.26
N LEU A 389 25.10 23.86 -18.09
CA LEU A 389 23.74 24.27 -18.47
C LEU A 389 23.01 23.21 -19.30
N ILE A 390 23.70 22.53 -20.22
CA ILE A 390 23.13 21.41 -20.99
C ILE A 390 22.80 20.24 -20.06
N GLY A 391 23.68 19.92 -19.11
CA GLY A 391 23.42 18.88 -18.11
C GLY A 391 22.24 19.22 -17.19
N LEU A 392 22.07 20.49 -16.82
CA LEU A 392 20.96 20.95 -15.97
C LEU A 392 19.62 20.96 -16.72
N GLY A 393 19.63 21.34 -18.01
CA GLY A 393 18.45 21.30 -18.87
C GLY A 393 17.95 19.87 -19.14
N LEU A 394 18.87 18.91 -19.31
CA LEU A 394 18.54 17.49 -19.48
C LEU A 394 18.05 16.79 -18.20
N TRP A 395 18.24 17.39 -17.04
CA TRP A 395 17.77 16.84 -15.75
C TRP A 395 16.36 17.34 -15.38
N MET A 396 15.93 18.46 -15.96
CA MET A 396 14.58 19.03 -15.72
C MET A 396 13.51 18.50 -16.68
N VAL A 397 13.89 17.78 -17.74
CA VAL A 397 13.00 17.10 -18.70
C VAL A 397 12.99 15.62 -18.38
#